data_AF-G3I6Z8-F1
#
_entry.id   AF-G3I6Z8-F1
#
_cell.length_a   1.000
_cell.length_b   1.000
_cell.length_c   1.000
_cell.angle_alpha   90.00
_cell.angle_beta   90.00
_cell.angle_gamma   90.00
#
_symmetry.space_group_name_H-M   'P 1'
#
loop_
_entity.id
_entity.type
_entity.pdbx_description
1 polymer ?
#
loop_
_entity_poly.entity_id
_entity_poly.type
_entity_poly.pdbx_seq_one_letter_code
_entity_poly.pdbx_strand_id
1 'polypeptide(L)'
;MSPLWLLLGLLALTGVRASERLAEIDRPYLLRYQPTMRIVGRKYCMDPAVIAGVLSRESQGGNFVVDMDNVGNGIGVIQDPNFYPPTSWKSESWVSQKTEILTSKIKEIQTRFPTWTPDQYLRGGLCAYSKGPSFVRSNQDLNCDFCNDVLARAKYFKNHGF
;
A
#
# COMPACT_ATOMS: atom_id res chain seq x y z
N MET A 1 -6.55 29.38 -13.60
CA MET A 1 -5.12 29.00 -13.84
C MET A 1 -5.08 27.48 -13.91
N SER A 2 -4.50 26.94 -14.98
CA SER A 2 -4.72 25.56 -15.45
C SER A 2 -4.22 24.48 -14.45
N PRO A 3 -4.99 23.40 -14.20
CA PRO A 3 -4.59 22.27 -13.34
C PRO A 3 -3.52 21.36 -13.98
N LEU A 4 -3.10 21.63 -15.22
CA LEU A 4 -2.10 20.84 -15.94
C LEU A 4 -0.73 20.73 -15.24
N TRP A 5 -0.36 21.71 -14.41
CA TRP A 5 0.93 21.73 -13.72
C TRP A 5 1.04 20.70 -12.58
N LEU A 6 -0.09 20.25 -12.00
CA LEU A 6 -0.10 19.24 -10.93
C LEU A 6 0.01 17.81 -11.48
N LEU A 7 -0.57 17.56 -12.66
CA LEU A 7 -0.33 16.33 -13.42
C LEU A 7 1.14 16.22 -13.83
N LEU A 8 1.75 17.33 -14.26
CA LEU A 8 3.19 17.39 -14.55
C LEU A 8 4.08 17.15 -13.31
N GLY A 9 3.63 17.54 -12.11
CA GLY A 9 4.33 17.29 -10.85
C GLY A 9 4.36 15.82 -10.43
N LEU A 10 3.26 15.08 -10.62
CA LEU A 10 3.20 13.63 -10.42
C LEU A 10 4.00 12.88 -11.50
N LEU A 11 4.00 13.36 -12.75
CA LEU A 11 4.80 12.82 -13.85
C LEU A 11 6.32 13.01 -13.68
N ALA A 12 6.76 13.95 -12.83
CA ALA A 12 8.17 14.20 -12.55
C ALA A 12 8.70 13.48 -11.29
N LEU A 13 7.81 12.88 -10.48
CA LEU A 13 8.19 12.14 -9.28
C LEU A 13 8.37 10.66 -9.62
N THR A 14 9.55 10.13 -9.35
CA THR A 14 9.87 8.71 -9.50
C THR A 14 10.35 8.12 -8.17
N GLY A 15 10.26 6.80 -8.06
CA GLY A 15 10.72 6.06 -6.89
C GLY A 15 9.97 6.45 -5.61
N VAL A 16 10.70 6.50 -4.50
CA VAL A 16 10.12 6.65 -3.14
C VAL A 16 9.22 7.89 -3.01
N ARG A 17 9.58 9.02 -3.63
CA ARG A 17 8.77 10.24 -3.52
C ARG A 17 7.40 10.12 -4.19
N ALA A 18 7.31 9.37 -5.29
CA ALA A 18 6.04 9.09 -5.94
C ALA A 18 5.16 8.22 -5.04
N SER A 19 5.74 7.16 -4.47
CA SER A 19 5.09 6.29 -3.50
C SER A 19 4.55 7.04 -2.28
N GLU A 20 5.36 7.91 -1.67
CA GLU A 20 4.96 8.72 -0.51
C GLU A 20 3.82 9.68 -0.86
N ARG A 21 3.86 10.30 -2.05
CA ARG A 21 2.78 11.19 -2.52
C ARG A 21 1.47 10.43 -2.73
N LEU A 22 1.56 9.22 -3.26
CA LEU A 22 0.41 8.33 -3.44
C LEU A 22 -0.16 7.88 -2.09
N ALA A 23 0.69 7.54 -1.13
CA ALA A 23 0.27 7.23 0.24
C ALA A 23 -0.39 8.44 0.93
N GLU A 24 0.10 9.66 0.70
CA GLU A 24 -0.50 10.88 1.22
C GLU A 24 -1.93 11.09 0.72
N ILE A 25 -2.17 10.85 -0.57
CA ILE A 25 -3.50 10.93 -1.19
C ILE A 25 -4.45 9.88 -0.59
N ASP A 26 -3.97 8.66 -0.37
CA ASP A 26 -4.76 7.55 0.18
C ASP A 26 -4.98 7.63 1.71
N ARG A 27 -4.15 8.39 2.43
CA ARG A 27 -4.16 8.48 3.89
C ARG A 27 -5.53 8.80 4.51
N PRO A 28 -6.26 9.87 4.12
CA PRO A 28 -7.55 10.20 4.72
C PRO A 28 -8.58 9.06 4.60
N TYR A 29 -8.51 8.28 3.52
CA TYR A 29 -9.36 7.12 3.27
C TYR A 29 -9.00 5.96 4.20
N LEU A 30 -7.69 5.65 4.30
CA LEU A 30 -7.19 4.55 5.13
C LEU A 30 -7.27 4.83 6.64
N LEU A 31 -7.23 6.09 7.06
CA LEU A 31 -7.33 6.47 8.48
C LEU A 31 -8.63 5.96 9.11
N ARG A 32 -9.74 5.94 8.36
CA ARG A 32 -11.03 5.39 8.82
C ARG A 32 -10.94 3.90 9.20
N TYR A 33 -10.01 3.16 8.61
CA TYR A 33 -9.82 1.72 8.80
C TYR A 33 -8.59 1.39 9.64
N GLN A 34 -7.90 2.40 10.17
CA GLN A 34 -6.72 2.21 11.01
C GLN A 34 -7.00 1.30 12.22
N PRO A 35 -8.11 1.43 12.97
CA PRO A 35 -8.41 0.48 14.05
C PRO A 35 -8.54 -0.96 13.57
N THR A 36 -9.21 -1.19 12.43
CA THR A 36 -9.32 -2.50 11.80
C THR A 36 -7.96 -3.06 11.41
N MET A 37 -7.10 -2.26 10.78
CA MET A 37 -5.74 -2.68 10.42
C MET A 37 -4.88 -2.99 11.65
N ARG A 38 -5.09 -2.31 12.78
CA ARG A 38 -4.42 -2.67 14.05
C ARG A 38 -4.90 -4.02 14.60
N ILE A 39 -6.21 -4.29 14.55
CA ILE A 39 -6.78 -5.58 14.98
C ILE A 39 -6.25 -6.70 14.10
N VAL A 40 -6.36 -6.55 12.79
CA VAL A 40 -5.88 -7.53 11.81
C VAL A 40 -4.36 -7.69 11.89
N GLY A 41 -3.61 -6.60 12.03
CA GLY A 41 -2.16 -6.62 12.21
C GLY A 41 -1.74 -7.43 13.43
N ARG A 42 -2.44 -7.28 14.57
CA ARG A 42 -2.21 -8.13 15.74
C ARG A 42 -2.52 -9.60 15.47
N LYS A 43 -3.64 -9.88 14.79
CA LYS A 43 -4.07 -11.26 14.46
C LYS A 43 -3.05 -12.01 13.60
N TYR A 44 -2.43 -11.33 12.64
CA TYR A 44 -1.50 -11.94 11.67
C TYR A 44 -0.02 -11.59 11.94
N CYS A 45 0.30 -10.93 13.06
CA CYS A 45 1.65 -10.44 13.39
C CYS A 45 2.26 -9.56 12.27
N MET A 46 1.44 -8.68 11.69
CA MET A 46 1.82 -7.77 10.61
C MET A 46 1.76 -6.32 11.08
N ASP A 47 2.78 -5.52 10.74
CA ASP A 47 2.77 -4.08 11.01
C ASP A 47 1.56 -3.44 10.28
N PRO A 48 0.66 -2.71 10.98
CA PRO A 48 -0.49 -2.08 10.36
C PRO A 48 -0.12 -1.12 9.21
N ALA A 49 1.06 -0.52 9.25
CA ALA A 49 1.54 0.34 8.18
C ALA A 49 1.87 -0.45 6.91
N VAL A 50 2.33 -1.70 7.02
CA VAL A 50 2.50 -2.61 5.86
C VAL A 50 1.15 -2.96 5.26
N ILE A 51 0.15 -3.25 6.10
CA ILE A 51 -1.23 -3.51 5.63
C ILE A 51 -1.74 -2.28 4.88
N ALA A 52 -1.62 -1.08 5.45
CA ALA A 52 -2.00 0.17 4.80
C ALA A 52 -1.26 0.38 3.46
N GLY A 53 0.03 0.07 3.40
CA GLY A 53 0.83 0.12 2.17
C GLY A 53 0.29 -0.79 1.06
N VAL A 54 -0.07 -2.03 1.40
CA VAL A 54 -0.67 -2.98 0.44
C VAL A 54 -2.03 -2.48 -0.04
N LEU A 55 -2.90 -2.04 0.88
CA LEU A 55 -4.23 -1.55 0.51
C LEU A 55 -4.17 -0.30 -0.38
N SER A 56 -3.26 0.63 -0.07
CA SER A 56 -2.99 1.83 -0.89
C SER A 56 -2.45 1.45 -2.28
N ARG A 57 -1.56 0.45 -2.38
CA ARG A 57 -1.06 0.01 -3.68
C ARG A 57 -2.13 -0.68 -4.53
N GLU A 58 -3.00 -1.47 -3.90
CA GLU A 58 -4.06 -2.19 -4.60
C GLU A 58 -5.25 -1.30 -4.99
N SER A 59 -5.55 -0.24 -4.23
CA SER A 59 -6.61 0.71 -4.60
C SER A 59 -6.35 1.36 -5.95
N GLN A 60 -5.06 1.57 -6.29
CA GLN A 60 -4.65 2.21 -7.54
C GLN A 60 -4.76 1.33 -8.77
N GLY A 61 -4.97 0.03 -8.59
CA GLY A 61 -5.25 -0.91 -9.68
C GLY A 61 -6.72 -0.94 -10.13
N GLY A 62 -7.60 -0.08 -9.59
CA GLY A 62 -9.05 -0.24 -9.74
C GLY A 62 -9.91 0.99 -10.07
N ASN A 63 -9.50 2.24 -9.84
CA ASN A 63 -10.14 3.47 -10.35
C ASN A 63 -9.54 4.72 -9.68
N PHE A 64 -8.63 5.42 -10.36
CA PHE A 64 -8.38 6.83 -10.07
C PHE A 64 -8.29 7.58 -11.39
N VAL A 65 -9.41 8.17 -11.81
CA VAL A 65 -9.37 9.43 -12.56
C VAL A 65 -9.47 10.52 -11.50
N VAL A 66 -8.43 11.33 -11.38
CA VAL A 66 -8.41 12.48 -10.48
C VAL A 66 -9.35 13.53 -11.07
N ASP A 67 -10.46 13.85 -10.39
CA ASP A 67 -11.25 15.03 -10.73
C ASP A 67 -10.54 16.28 -10.17
N MET A 68 -10.11 17.17 -11.07
CA MET A 68 -9.09 18.20 -10.82
C MET A 68 -9.66 19.62 -10.75
N ASP A 69 -10.94 19.78 -10.44
CA ASP A 69 -11.60 21.09 -10.54
C ASP A 69 -11.76 21.86 -9.22
N ASN A 70 -11.30 21.34 -8.06
CA ASN A 70 -11.55 22.05 -6.80
C ASN A 70 -10.51 21.87 -5.67
N VAL A 71 -9.28 22.35 -5.86
CA VAL A 71 -8.37 22.61 -4.72
C VAL A 71 -7.66 23.95 -4.88
N GLY A 72 -8.28 24.99 -4.34
CA GLY A 72 -7.56 26.17 -3.88
C GLY A 72 -6.90 25.88 -2.53
N ASN A 73 -5.61 26.22 -2.42
CA ASN A 73 -4.82 26.48 -1.21
C ASN A 73 -5.23 25.81 0.11
N GLY A 74 -4.33 24.97 0.61
CA GLY A 74 -4.30 24.55 2.02
C GLY A 74 -4.82 23.14 2.23
N ILE A 75 -4.38 22.54 3.33
CA ILE A 75 -4.79 21.22 3.80
C ILE A 75 -6.31 21.12 3.75
N GLY A 76 -6.83 20.45 2.73
CA GLY A 76 -8.25 20.33 2.45
C GLY A 76 -8.54 18.92 1.98
N VAL A 77 -9.24 18.16 2.83
CA VAL A 77 -9.82 16.87 2.48
C VAL A 77 -10.76 17.10 1.29
N ILE A 78 -10.44 16.56 0.11
CA ILE A 78 -11.39 16.52 -1.01
C ILE A 78 -12.47 15.51 -0.63
N GLN A 79 -13.59 16.04 -0.14
CA GLN A 79 -14.85 15.30 -0.07
C GLN A 79 -15.55 15.48 -1.40
N ASP A 80 -15.21 14.66 -2.39
CA ASP A 80 -16.19 14.31 -3.42
C ASP A 80 -17.10 13.23 -2.81
N PRO A 81 -18.38 13.54 -2.52
CA PRO A 81 -19.31 12.60 -1.91
C PRO A 81 -19.65 11.40 -2.80
N ASN A 82 -19.22 11.38 -4.08
CA ASN A 82 -19.39 10.26 -5.00
C ASN A 82 -18.14 9.40 -5.18
N PHE A 83 -17.00 9.78 -4.61
CA PHE A 83 -15.73 9.06 -4.76
C PHE A 83 -15.51 8.09 -3.59
N TYR A 84 -16.39 7.10 -3.49
CA TYR A 84 -16.19 6.00 -2.56
C TYR A 84 -15.17 5.04 -3.15
N PRO A 85 -14.04 4.78 -2.48
CA PRO A 85 -13.29 3.57 -2.80
C PRO A 85 -14.19 2.35 -2.62
N PRO A 86 -13.91 1.28 -3.37
CA PRO A 86 -14.88 0.23 -3.65
C PRO A 86 -15.49 -0.25 -2.35
N THR A 87 -16.83 -0.37 -2.24
CA THR A 87 -17.57 -0.74 -1.01
C THR A 87 -17.00 -1.95 -0.25
N SER A 88 -16.16 -2.76 -0.90
CA SER A 88 -15.36 -3.84 -0.34
C SER A 88 -14.24 -3.44 0.64
N TRP A 89 -13.67 -2.22 0.57
CA TRP A 89 -12.74 -1.70 1.60
C TRP A 89 -13.37 -1.62 3.00
N LYS A 90 -14.70 -1.71 3.10
CA LYS A 90 -15.46 -1.38 4.31
C LYS A 90 -15.48 -2.48 5.36
N SER A 91 -15.03 -3.69 5.07
CA SER A 91 -15.15 -4.81 6.02
C SER A 91 -13.80 -5.28 6.56
N GLU A 92 -13.77 -5.57 7.85
CA GLU A 92 -12.66 -6.27 8.51
C GLU A 92 -12.33 -7.60 7.81
N SER A 93 -13.33 -8.27 7.24
CA SER A 93 -13.14 -9.49 6.47
C SER A 93 -12.26 -9.29 5.24
N TRP A 94 -12.40 -8.16 4.54
CA TRP A 94 -11.59 -7.86 3.36
C TRP A 94 -10.14 -7.54 3.74
N VAL A 95 -9.93 -6.70 4.75
CA VAL A 95 -8.59 -6.40 5.28
C VAL A 95 -7.91 -7.68 5.80
N SER A 96 -8.67 -8.52 6.50
CA SER A 96 -8.20 -9.83 6.98
C SER A 96 -7.81 -10.74 5.83
N GLN A 97 -8.65 -10.88 4.80
CA GLN A 97 -8.38 -11.72 3.65
C GLN A 97 -7.08 -11.31 2.95
N LYS A 98 -6.87 -10.02 2.72
CA LYS A 98 -5.66 -9.48 2.09
C LYS A 98 -4.41 -9.74 2.94
N THR A 99 -4.52 -9.52 4.24
CA THR A 99 -3.43 -9.75 5.19
C THR A 99 -3.11 -11.25 5.30
N GLU A 100 -4.12 -12.12 5.24
CA GLU A 100 -3.97 -13.57 5.28
C GLU A 100 -3.24 -14.10 4.04
N ILE A 101 -3.59 -13.61 2.84
CA ILE A 101 -2.89 -13.96 1.60
C ILE A 101 -1.42 -13.54 1.69
N LEU A 102 -1.14 -12.30 2.13
CA LEU A 102 0.24 -11.84 2.32
C LEU A 102 1.00 -12.71 3.33
N THR A 103 0.38 -13.03 4.47
CA THR A 103 0.97 -13.87 5.51
C THR A 103 1.29 -15.26 4.97
N SER A 104 0.37 -15.85 4.19
CA SER A 104 0.59 -17.12 3.51
C SER A 104 1.79 -17.07 2.56
N LYS A 105 1.94 -15.98 1.79
CA LYS A 105 3.08 -15.78 0.89
C LYS A 105 4.40 -15.60 1.64
N ILE A 106 4.41 -14.88 2.76
CA ILE A 106 5.59 -14.77 3.62
C ILE A 106 6.00 -16.15 4.14
N LYS A 107 5.05 -16.96 4.62
CA LYS A 107 5.32 -18.33 5.10
C LYS A 107 5.85 -19.23 4.00
N GLU A 108 5.33 -19.11 2.78
CA GLU A 108 5.84 -19.85 1.62
C GLU A 108 7.30 -19.51 1.32
N ILE A 109 7.67 -18.22 1.40
CA ILE A 109 9.05 -17.77 1.24
C ILE A 109 9.94 -18.23 2.40
N GLN A 110 9.44 -18.22 3.64
CA GLN A 110 10.16 -18.75 4.80
C GLN A 110 10.53 -20.22 4.63
N THR A 111 9.59 -21.05 4.15
CA THR A 111 9.85 -22.46 3.87
C THR A 111 10.90 -22.64 2.76
N ARG A 112 10.87 -21.80 1.73
CA ARG A 112 11.78 -21.92 0.58
C ARG A 112 13.19 -21.42 0.88
N PHE A 113 13.34 -20.41 1.75
CA PHE A 113 14.60 -19.75 2.04
C PHE A 113 14.85 -19.62 3.55
N PRO A 114 15.01 -20.72 4.29
CA PRO A 114 14.98 -20.73 5.77
C PRO A 114 16.12 -19.94 6.45
N THR A 115 17.15 -19.53 5.69
CA THR A 115 18.30 -18.75 6.19
C THR A 115 18.15 -17.25 6.01
N TRP A 116 17.03 -16.78 5.44
CA TRP A 116 16.81 -15.36 5.20
C TRP A 116 16.45 -14.60 6.49
N THR A 117 16.71 -13.30 6.45
CA THR A 117 16.37 -12.36 7.52
C THR A 117 14.87 -12.01 7.50
N PRO A 118 14.31 -11.48 8.60
CA PRO A 118 12.93 -10.98 8.64
C PRO A 118 12.60 -9.96 7.53
N ASP A 119 13.51 -9.04 7.20
CA ASP A 119 13.30 -8.07 6.12
C ASP A 119 13.22 -8.77 4.75
N GLN A 120 14.09 -9.75 4.50
CA GLN A 120 14.06 -10.55 3.27
C GLN A 120 12.77 -11.38 3.16
N TYR A 121 12.27 -11.94 4.26
CA TYR A 121 10.98 -12.63 4.27
C TYR A 121 9.82 -11.69 3.93
N LEU A 122 9.79 -10.49 4.49
CA LEU A 122 8.76 -9.51 4.18
C LEU A 122 8.82 -9.09 2.71
N ARG A 123 10.01 -8.73 2.20
CA ARG A 123 10.20 -8.35 0.79
C ARG A 123 9.84 -9.48 -0.17
N GLY A 124 10.29 -10.69 0.15
CA GLY A 124 9.99 -11.88 -0.65
C GLY A 124 8.49 -12.17 -0.66
N GLY A 125 7.83 -12.08 0.50
CA GLY A 125 6.39 -12.24 0.62
C GLY A 125 5.61 -11.20 -0.18
N LEU A 126 6.03 -9.93 -0.18
CA LEU A 126 5.42 -8.87 -1.00
C LEU A 126 5.62 -9.12 -2.50
N CYS A 127 6.81 -9.56 -2.92
CA CYS A 127 7.04 -9.92 -4.32
C CYS A 127 6.25 -11.17 -4.75
N ALA A 128 6.16 -12.17 -3.87
CA ALA A 128 5.37 -13.38 -4.11
C ALA A 128 3.87 -13.10 -4.10
N TYR A 129 3.41 -12.13 -3.30
CA TYR A 129 2.03 -11.66 -3.30
C TYR A 129 1.63 -11.08 -4.66
N SER A 130 2.50 -10.27 -5.27
CA SER A 130 2.23 -9.64 -6.56
C SER A 130 2.47 -10.55 -7.76
N LYS A 131 3.54 -11.34 -7.77
CA LYS A 131 4.02 -12.08 -8.96
C LYS A 131 3.99 -13.60 -8.81
N GLY A 132 3.55 -14.10 -7.66
CA GLY A 132 3.60 -15.50 -7.30
C GLY A 132 4.95 -15.93 -6.70
N PRO A 133 4.96 -17.04 -5.93
CA PRO A 133 6.13 -17.52 -5.18
C PRO A 133 7.28 -17.98 -6.08
N SER A 134 6.99 -18.45 -7.29
CA SER A 134 8.00 -18.89 -8.27
C SER A 134 8.87 -17.75 -8.80
N PHE A 135 8.40 -16.50 -8.71
CA PHE A 135 9.17 -15.31 -9.07
C PHE A 135 10.41 -15.13 -8.17
N VAL A 136 10.27 -15.40 -6.87
CA VAL A 136 11.35 -15.21 -5.89
C VAL A 136 12.25 -16.44 -5.92
N ARG A 137 13.44 -16.32 -6.55
CA ARG A 137 14.43 -17.41 -6.67
C ARG A 137 15.67 -17.15 -5.84
N SER A 138 15.97 -15.88 -5.57
CA SER A 138 17.16 -15.44 -4.83
C SER A 138 16.96 -14.06 -4.20
N ASN A 139 17.94 -13.59 -3.43
CA ASN A 139 17.95 -12.24 -2.86
C ASN A 139 17.87 -11.12 -3.89
N GLN A 140 18.28 -11.37 -5.14
CA GLN A 140 18.26 -10.37 -6.21
C GLN A 140 16.82 -10.04 -6.66
N ASP A 141 15.87 -10.93 -6.39
CA ASP A 141 14.47 -10.79 -6.80
C ASP A 141 13.63 -9.93 -5.82
N LEU A 142 14.22 -9.51 -4.69
CA LEU A 142 13.53 -8.83 -3.59
C LEU A 142 13.23 -7.34 -3.83
N ASN A 143 13.64 -6.82 -4.99
CA ASN A 143 13.47 -5.42 -5.39
C ASN A 143 12.38 -5.25 -6.44
N CYS A 144 11.32 -6.07 -6.41
CA CYS A 144 10.20 -5.90 -7.33
C CYS A 144 9.44 -4.59 -7.07
N ASP A 145 8.88 -4.00 -8.13
CA ASP A 145 8.18 -2.70 -8.08
C ASP A 145 7.09 -2.64 -6.99
N PHE A 146 6.25 -3.68 -6.92
CA PHE A 146 5.19 -3.77 -5.90
C PHE A 146 5.74 -3.72 -4.47
N CYS A 147 6.82 -4.46 -4.18
CA CYS A 147 7.43 -4.47 -2.86
C CYS A 147 8.02 -3.10 -2.50
N ASN A 148 8.80 -2.51 -3.42
CA ASN A 148 9.44 -1.22 -3.16
C ASN A 148 8.41 -0.11 -2.94
N ASP A 149 7.35 -0.08 -3.74
CA ASP A 149 6.29 0.90 -3.57
C ASP A 149 5.54 0.68 -2.25
N VAL A 150 5.10 -0.56 -1.95
CA VAL A 150 4.41 -0.87 -0.69
C VAL A 150 5.25 -0.49 0.53
N LEU A 151 6.56 -0.77 0.53
CA LEU A 151 7.43 -0.42 1.65
C LEU A 151 7.63 1.08 1.81
N ALA A 152 7.72 1.83 0.69
CA ALA A 152 7.79 3.28 0.73
C ALA A 152 6.49 3.89 1.30
N ARG A 153 5.33 3.40 0.85
CA ARG A 153 4.02 3.79 1.39
C ARG A 153 3.86 3.40 2.86
N ALA A 154 4.28 2.20 3.24
CA ALA A 154 4.23 1.73 4.61
C ALA A 154 5.08 2.62 5.54
N LYS A 155 6.29 2.99 5.12
CA LYS A 155 7.12 3.93 5.87
C LYS A 155 6.41 5.28 6.07
N TYR A 156 5.75 5.78 5.02
CA TYR A 156 4.93 6.99 5.13
C TYR A 156 3.80 6.81 6.15
N PHE A 157 3.00 5.75 6.06
CA PHE A 157 1.88 5.51 6.98
C PHE A 157 2.33 5.34 8.43
N LYS A 158 3.46 4.67 8.67
CA LYS A 158 4.05 4.51 10.00
C LYS A 158 4.36 5.85 10.66
N ASN A 159 4.87 6.80 9.88
CA ASN A 159 5.14 8.17 10.34
C ASN A 159 3.86 9.00 10.55
N HIS A 160 2.70 8.49 10.14
CA HIS A 160 1.40 9.16 10.26
C HIS A 160 0.41 8.36 11.12
N GLY A 161 0.93 7.54 12.03
CA GLY A 161 0.17 6.95 13.14
C GLY A 161 -0.47 5.60 12.88
N PHE A 162 -0.19 4.96 11.73
CA PHE A 162 -0.60 3.57 11.47
C PHE A 162 0.22 2.60 12.30
#